data_AF-A0A953N7T7-F1
#
_entry.id   AF-A0A953N7T7-F1
#
_cell.length_a   1.000
_cell.length_b   1.000
_cell.length_c   1.000
_cell.angle_alpha   90.00
_cell.angle_beta   90.00
_cell.angle_gamma   90.00
#
_symmetry.space_group_name_H-M   'P 1'
#
loop_
_entity.id
_entity.type
_entity.pdbx_description
1 polymer ?
#
loop_
_entity_poly.entity_id
_entity_poly.type
_entity_poly.pdbx_seq_one_letter_code
_entity_poly.pdbx_strand_id
1 'polypeptide(L)'
;MGKKRVVSQSATSVEGVSKSTSVSQGKKSSKIIESGRIYINISYNNTIITVTDNLGNVITWISAGSMGFSGPKKATSFVAQRVVSALAEKISKTGPFNVNVFICGVGGGRDSALRSLINRGFNILSVKDITPIPHNGPKPPKKRRV
;
A
#
# COMPACT_ATOMS: atom_id res chain seq x y z
N MET A 1 -26.86 30.34 -3.38
CA MET A 1 -25.99 31.42 -3.89
C MET A 1 -25.16 31.93 -2.71
N GLY A 2 -23.97 31.38 -2.49
CA GLY A 2 -23.11 31.74 -1.35
C GLY A 2 -21.66 31.45 -1.72
N LYS A 3 -20.90 32.52 -1.89
CA LYS A 3 -19.62 32.62 -2.61
C LYS A 3 -18.55 31.60 -2.16
N LYS A 4 -17.95 30.92 -3.15
CA LYS A 4 -16.60 30.35 -3.02
C LYS A 4 -15.64 31.45 -2.55
N ARG A 5 -14.84 31.18 -1.53
CA ARG A 5 -13.58 31.89 -1.32
C ARG A 5 -12.44 30.90 -1.56
N VAL A 6 -11.82 31.08 -2.71
CA VAL A 6 -10.45 30.65 -2.98
C VAL A 6 -9.55 31.68 -2.30
N VAL A 7 -8.60 31.24 -1.49
CA VAL A 7 -7.43 32.04 -1.12
C VAL A 7 -6.21 31.17 -1.35
N SER A 8 -5.42 31.55 -2.35
CA SER A 8 -4.08 31.05 -2.62
C SER A 8 -3.05 32.01 -2.00
N GLN A 9 -2.23 31.45 -1.12
CA GLN A 9 -0.81 31.70 -0.82
C GLN A 9 -0.27 33.13 -0.67
N SER A 10 0.42 33.36 0.47
CA SER A 10 1.83 33.78 0.46
C SER A 10 2.49 33.60 1.82
N ALA A 11 3.77 33.26 1.80
CA ALA A 11 4.62 32.86 2.91
C ALA A 11 5.06 34.01 3.82
N THR A 12 5.17 33.73 5.13
CA THR A 12 6.23 34.30 5.99
C THR A 12 6.56 33.29 7.09
N SER A 13 7.85 32.97 7.19
CA SER A 13 8.51 32.17 8.21
C SER A 13 8.53 32.87 9.57
N VAL A 14 8.15 32.16 10.63
CA VAL A 14 8.65 32.41 11.99
C VAL A 14 8.67 31.08 12.76
N GLU A 15 9.83 30.81 13.35
CA GLU A 15 10.22 29.60 14.06
C GLU A 15 9.64 29.50 15.48
N GLY A 16 9.58 28.28 16.01
CA GLY A 16 9.34 27.93 17.42
C GLY A 16 7.86 27.72 17.76
N VAL A 17 7.37 26.56 18.25
CA VAL A 17 7.93 25.64 19.25
C VAL A 17 7.33 24.26 19.03
N SER A 18 8.14 23.26 18.65
CA SER A 18 7.75 21.85 18.67
C SER A 18 8.26 21.20 19.96
N LYS A 19 7.36 21.00 20.93
CA LYS A 19 7.62 20.15 22.10
C LYS A 19 7.79 18.72 21.62
N SER A 20 9.04 18.27 21.54
CA SER A 20 9.43 16.91 21.26
C SER A 20 9.39 16.08 22.56
N THR A 21 8.43 15.16 22.65
CA THR A 21 8.55 14.05 23.61
C THR A 21 9.39 12.96 22.94
N SER A 22 10.70 13.05 23.10
CA SER A 22 11.67 12.10 22.54
C SER A 22 11.72 10.82 23.35
N VAL A 23 10.85 9.86 23.03
CA VAL A 23 11.08 8.46 23.40
C VAL A 23 12.19 7.94 22.49
N SER A 24 13.39 7.78 23.05
CA SER A 24 14.58 7.25 22.39
C SER A 24 14.39 5.76 22.06
N GLN A 25 13.66 5.49 20.98
CA GLN A 25 13.66 4.16 20.38
C GLN A 25 15.05 3.90 19.80
N GLY A 26 15.78 2.95 20.40
CA GLY A 26 17.12 2.55 19.96
C GLY A 26 17.16 2.33 18.45
N LYS A 27 18.19 2.88 17.81
CA LYS A 27 18.43 2.74 16.37
C LYS A 27 18.54 1.26 16.01
N LYS A 28 17.42 0.66 15.59
CA LYS A 28 17.44 -0.67 14.94
C LYS A 28 18.27 -0.52 13.67
N SER A 29 19.36 -1.27 13.58
CA SER A 29 20.16 -1.34 12.37
C SER A 29 19.25 -1.82 11.22
N SER A 30 19.11 -0.98 10.20
CA SER A 30 18.34 -1.31 9.01
C SER A 30 19.12 -2.35 8.21
N LYS A 31 18.73 -3.61 8.32
CA LYS A 31 19.27 -4.67 7.46
C LYS A 31 18.81 -4.39 6.03
N ILE A 32 19.76 -4.36 5.10
CA ILE A 32 19.48 -4.28 3.67
C ILE A 32 19.05 -5.68 3.23
N ILE A 33 17.89 -5.76 2.58
CA ILE A 33 17.32 -7.02 2.10
C ILE A 33 17.33 -6.99 0.58
N GLU A 34 18.00 -7.95 -0.05
CA GLU A 34 18.16 -7.98 -1.52
C GLU A 34 16.94 -8.59 -2.24
N SER A 35 16.35 -9.63 -1.65
CA SER A 35 15.19 -10.34 -2.20
C SER A 35 14.07 -10.47 -1.18
N GLY A 36 12.82 -10.36 -1.66
CA GLY A 36 11.66 -10.44 -0.80
C GLY A 36 10.38 -10.84 -1.53
N ARG A 37 9.27 -10.75 -0.79
CA ARG A 37 7.94 -11.07 -1.27
C ARG A 37 7.01 -9.87 -1.07
N ILE A 38 6.21 -9.58 -2.09
CA ILE A 38 5.17 -8.55 -2.04
C ILE A 38 3.82 -9.25 -2.06
N TYR A 39 3.00 -9.00 -1.05
CA TYR A 39 1.61 -9.42 -1.01
C TYR A 39 0.71 -8.24 -1.37
N ILE A 40 -0.06 -8.41 -2.45
CA ILE A 40 -1.06 -7.46 -2.91
C ILE A 40 -2.42 -8.05 -2.58
N ASN A 41 -3.10 -7.47 -1.59
CA ASN A 41 -4.46 -7.86 -1.22
C ASN A 41 -5.45 -6.82 -1.76
N ILE A 42 -6.30 -7.26 -2.67
CA ILE A 42 -7.31 -6.44 -3.33
C ILE A 42 -8.69 -6.96 -2.98
N SER A 43 -9.49 -6.08 -2.39
CA SER A 43 -10.90 -6.29 -2.13
C SER A 43 -11.72 -5.25 -2.90
N TYR A 44 -13.04 -5.48 -3.00
CA TYR A 44 -13.97 -4.53 -3.61
C TYR A 44 -13.97 -3.14 -2.96
N ASN A 45 -13.51 -3.02 -1.72
CA ASN A 45 -13.60 -1.80 -0.91
C ASN A 45 -12.23 -1.24 -0.48
N ASN A 46 -11.13 -1.95 -0.75
CA ASN A 46 -9.80 -1.56 -0.27
C ASN A 46 -8.67 -2.23 -1.07
N THR A 47 -7.50 -1.58 -1.07
CA THR A 47 -6.24 -2.15 -1.57
C THR A 47 -5.19 -2.05 -0.47
N ILE A 48 -4.54 -3.16 -0.16
CA ILE A 48 -3.49 -3.27 0.86
C ILE A 48 -2.28 -3.95 0.22
N ILE A 49 -1.11 -3.35 0.38
CA ILE A 49 0.14 -3.90 -0.13
C ILE A 49 1.11 -4.03 1.04
N THR A 50 1.68 -5.23 1.17
CA THR A 50 2.59 -5.59 2.25
C THR A 50 3.87 -6.14 1.64
N VAL A 51 5.02 -5.65 2.11
CA VAL A 51 6.34 -6.13 1.69
C VAL A 51 6.98 -6.87 2.84
N THR A 52 7.54 -8.02 2.52
CA THR A 52 8.07 -8.97 3.48
C THR A 52 9.41 -9.53 3.01
N ASP A 53 10.18 -10.04 3.95
CA ASP A 53 11.33 -10.88 3.69
C ASP A 53 10.91 -12.25 3.12
N ASN A 54 11.86 -13.04 2.63
CA ASN A 54 11.60 -14.41 2.19
C ASN A 54 11.06 -15.32 3.32
N LEU A 55 11.36 -14.99 4.58
CA LEU A 55 10.86 -15.68 5.77
C LEU A 55 9.46 -15.24 6.20
N GLY A 56 8.90 -14.18 5.60
CA GLY A 56 7.55 -13.67 5.91
C GLY A 56 7.50 -12.57 6.96
N ASN A 57 8.65 -12.08 7.46
CA ASN A 57 8.69 -10.92 8.34
C ASN A 57 8.30 -9.65 7.56
N VAL A 58 7.40 -8.84 8.11
CA VAL A 58 6.92 -7.62 7.45
C VAL A 58 7.94 -6.49 7.61
N ILE A 59 8.42 -5.96 6.49
CA ILE A 59 9.28 -4.77 6.45
C ILE A 59 8.40 -3.52 6.55
N THR A 60 7.40 -3.43 5.67
CA THR A 60 6.49 -2.30 5.60
C THR A 60 5.20 -2.69 4.90
N TRP A 61 4.16 -1.89 5.12
CA TRP A 61 2.87 -2.05 4.49
C TRP A 61 2.22 -0.68 4.30
N ILE A 62 1.36 -0.59 3.29
CA ILE A 62 0.53 0.59 3.02
C ILE A 62 -0.84 0.11 2.56
N SER A 63 -1.87 0.84 2.97
CA SER A 63 -3.23 0.67 2.47
C SER A 63 -3.75 1.96 1.86
N ALA A 64 -4.79 1.85 1.03
CA ALA A 64 -5.50 3.01 0.50
C ALA A 64 -5.98 3.96 1.61
N GLY A 65 -6.46 3.41 2.72
CA GLY A 65 -6.90 4.20 3.88
C GLY A 65 -5.76 4.97 4.56
N SER A 66 -4.56 4.37 4.66
CA SER A 66 -3.38 5.03 5.23
C SER A 66 -2.91 6.24 4.41
N MET A 67 -3.27 6.33 3.13
CA MET A 67 -2.97 7.48 2.28
C MET A 67 -4.08 8.55 2.31
N GLY A 68 -5.13 8.38 3.12
CA GLY A 68 -6.23 9.33 3.24
C GLY A 68 -7.36 9.15 2.22
N PHE A 69 -7.36 8.07 1.42
CA PHE A 69 -8.49 7.77 0.55
C PHE A 69 -9.66 7.21 1.37
N SER A 70 -10.86 7.76 1.16
CA SER A 70 -12.08 7.37 1.87
C SER A 70 -13.20 6.94 0.91
N GLY A 71 -14.16 6.18 1.45
CA GLY A 71 -15.33 5.71 0.73
C GLY A 71 -15.00 4.79 -0.45
N PRO A 72 -15.78 4.84 -1.55
CA PRO A 72 -15.61 3.94 -2.71
C PRO A 72 -14.31 4.19 -3.49
N LYS A 73 -13.68 5.35 -3.30
CA LYS A 73 -12.43 5.71 -3.98
C LYS A 73 -11.28 4.75 -3.64
N LYS A 74 -11.33 4.10 -2.47
CA LYS A 74 -10.31 3.17 -1.96
C LYS A 74 -10.04 1.94 -2.85
N ALA A 75 -11.00 1.54 -3.67
CA ALA A 75 -10.91 0.34 -4.50
C ALA A 75 -10.57 0.61 -5.99
N THR A 76 -10.28 1.87 -6.32
CA THR A 76 -10.01 2.26 -7.71
C THR A 76 -8.57 1.93 -8.14
N SER A 77 -8.38 1.70 -9.43
CA SER A 77 -7.07 1.42 -10.05
C SER A 77 -6.05 2.55 -9.81
N PHE A 78 -6.49 3.80 -9.84
CA PHE A 78 -5.65 4.96 -9.55
C PHE A 78 -5.06 4.92 -8.13
N VAL A 79 -5.87 4.52 -7.14
CA VAL A 79 -5.42 4.40 -5.76
C VAL A 79 -4.40 3.27 -5.62
N ALA A 80 -4.57 2.15 -6.32
CA ALA A 80 -3.59 1.07 -6.32
C ALA A 80 -2.19 1.56 -6.79
N GLN A 81 -2.14 2.36 -7.86
CA GLN A 81 -0.88 2.97 -8.34
C GLN A 81 -0.26 3.91 -7.30
N ARG A 82 -1.08 4.72 -6.63
CA ARG A 82 -0.62 5.66 -5.60
C ARG A 82 -0.09 4.93 -4.37
N VAL A 83 -0.73 3.84 -3.95
CA VAL A 83 -0.25 2.97 -2.85
C VAL A 83 1.11 2.38 -3.19
N VAL A 84 1.31 1.89 -4.43
CA VAL A 84 2.61 1.39 -4.87
C VAL A 84 3.69 2.49 -4.91
N SER A 85 3.35 3.70 -5.37
CA SER A 85 4.27 4.85 -5.34
C SER A 85 4.77 5.14 -3.93
N ALA A 86 3.83 5.29 -2.99
CA ALA A 86 4.16 5.58 -1.59
C ALA A 86 4.96 4.43 -0.96
N LEU A 87 4.72 3.19 -1.38
CA LEU A 87 5.44 2.02 -0.92
C LEU A 87 6.90 2.04 -1.41
N ALA A 88 7.12 2.34 -2.69
CA ALA A 88 8.45 2.48 -3.26
C ALA A 88 9.26 3.56 -2.53
N GLU A 89 8.64 4.70 -2.23
CA GLU A 89 9.26 5.78 -1.47
C GLU A 89 9.67 5.33 -0.06
N LYS A 90 8.81 4.60 0.67
CA LYS A 90 9.13 4.06 2.00
C LYS A 90 10.26 3.03 1.98
N ILE A 91 10.37 2.25 0.91
CA ILE A 91 11.31 1.11 0.82
C ILE A 91 12.66 1.50 0.23
N SER A 92 12.75 2.66 -0.43
CA SER A 92 13.94 3.17 -1.14
C SER A 92 15.28 3.00 -0.40
N LYS A 93 15.31 3.05 0.93
CA LYS A 93 16.53 2.94 1.75
C LYS A 93 16.86 1.53 2.23
N THR A 94 15.89 0.61 2.25
CA THR A 94 15.99 -0.62 3.05
C THR A 94 15.79 -1.89 2.24
N GLY A 95 14.93 -1.86 1.23
CA GLY A 95 14.29 -3.10 0.81
C GLY A 95 14.64 -3.63 -0.57
N PRO A 96 13.98 -4.75 -0.90
CA PRO A 96 14.39 -5.63 -1.98
C PRO A 96 13.97 -5.09 -3.35
N PHE A 97 14.95 -5.03 -4.25
CA PHE A 97 14.70 -4.77 -5.67
C PHE A 97 14.20 -6.02 -6.39
N ASN A 98 14.56 -7.22 -5.92
CA ASN A 98 14.12 -8.50 -6.48
C ASN A 98 12.94 -9.05 -5.68
N VAL A 99 11.78 -9.20 -6.32
CA VAL A 99 10.53 -9.52 -5.61
C VAL A 99 9.72 -10.62 -6.26
N ASN A 100 9.17 -11.50 -5.41
CA ASN A 100 8.11 -12.42 -5.77
C ASN A 100 6.76 -11.81 -5.39
N VAL A 101 5.86 -11.65 -6.37
CA VAL A 101 4.56 -10.99 -6.17
C VAL A 101 3.47 -12.03 -5.99
N PHE A 102 2.76 -11.91 -4.88
CA PHE A 102 1.59 -12.72 -4.54
C PHE A 102 0.36 -11.84 -4.55
N ILE A 103 -0.64 -12.20 -5.34
CA ILE A 103 -1.87 -11.43 -5.47
C ILE A 103 -3.03 -12.20 -4.86
N CYS A 104 -3.82 -11.55 -4.03
CA CYS A 104 -5.01 -12.11 -3.44
C CYS A 104 -6.22 -11.24 -3.75
N GLY A 105 -7.31 -11.90 -4.14
CA GLY A 105 -8.62 -11.28 -4.28
C GLY A 105 -8.90 -10.71 -5.65
N VAL A 106 -10.14 -10.28 -5.80
CA VAL A 106 -10.74 -9.80 -7.04
C VAL A 106 -11.06 -8.32 -6.91
N GLY A 107 -10.63 -7.52 -7.88
CA GLY A 107 -10.90 -6.08 -7.91
C GLY A 107 -10.05 -5.31 -8.92
N GLY A 108 -10.48 -4.09 -9.26
CA GLY A 108 -9.89 -3.29 -10.34
C GLY A 108 -8.45 -2.82 -10.09
N GLY A 109 -7.93 -2.94 -8.86
CA GLY A 109 -6.57 -2.55 -8.50
C GLY A 109 -5.48 -3.54 -8.90
N ARG A 110 -5.82 -4.75 -9.38
CA ARG A 110 -4.88 -5.86 -9.60
C ARG A 110 -3.79 -5.58 -10.60
N ASP A 111 -4.18 -5.39 -11.86
CA ASP A 111 -3.25 -5.16 -12.95
C ASP A 111 -2.52 -3.80 -12.80
N SER A 112 -3.22 -2.81 -12.26
CA SER A 112 -2.66 -1.48 -11.99
C SER A 112 -1.54 -1.51 -10.93
N ALA A 113 -1.69 -2.32 -9.86
CA ALA A 113 -0.63 -2.48 -8.87
C ALA A 113 0.60 -3.16 -9.47
N LEU A 114 0.40 -4.23 -10.24
CA LEU A 114 1.49 -4.96 -10.89
C LEU A 114 2.28 -4.09 -11.88
N ARG A 115 1.57 -3.38 -12.78
CA ARG A 115 2.20 -2.41 -13.70
C ARG A 115 2.93 -1.30 -12.96
N SER A 116 2.36 -0.80 -11.88
CA SER A 116 3.01 0.25 -11.09
C SER A 116 4.29 -0.23 -10.40
N LEU A 117 4.38 -1.52 -10.02
CA LEU A 117 5.62 -2.09 -9.46
C LEU A 117 6.72 -2.15 -10.52
N ILE A 118 6.39 -2.58 -11.74
CA ILE A 118 7.33 -2.58 -12.88
C ILE A 118 7.82 -1.16 -13.15
N ASN A 119 6.90 -0.19 -13.24
CA ASN A 119 7.26 1.22 -13.51
C ASN A 119 8.11 1.86 -12.41
N ARG A 120 8.09 1.33 -11.18
CA ARG A 120 8.92 1.81 -10.06
C ARG A 120 10.27 1.10 -9.97
N GLY A 121 10.59 0.22 -10.92
CA GLY A 121 11.90 -0.44 -11.02
C GLY A 121 12.07 -1.68 -10.15
N PHE A 122 10.97 -2.27 -9.66
CA PHE A 122 11.05 -3.58 -9.00
C PHE A 122 11.25 -4.69 -10.05
N ASN A 123 12.25 -5.54 -9.84
CA ASN A 123 12.47 -6.72 -10.65
C ASN A 123 11.57 -7.86 -10.16
N ILE A 124 10.54 -8.18 -10.96
CA ILE A 124 9.53 -9.18 -10.62
C ILE A 124 10.00 -10.56 -11.11
N LEU A 125 10.34 -11.44 -10.17
CA LEU A 125 10.81 -12.79 -10.47
C LEU A 125 9.65 -13.75 -10.78
N SER A 126 8.54 -13.62 -10.04
CA SER A 126 7.35 -14.45 -10.25
C SER A 126 6.09 -13.70 -9.85
N VAL A 127 4.98 -14.03 -10.52
CA VAL A 127 3.64 -13.56 -10.17
C VAL A 127 2.78 -14.78 -9.88
N LYS A 128 2.25 -14.86 -8.66
CA LYS A 128 1.38 -15.96 -8.22
C LYS A 128 0.05 -15.42 -7.73
N ASP A 129 -1.05 -15.99 -8.21
CA ASP A 129 -2.37 -15.76 -7.64
C ASP A 129 -2.61 -16.73 -6.48
N ILE A 130 -2.90 -16.18 -5.31
CA ILE A 130 -3.19 -16.94 -4.08
C ILE A 130 -4.63 -16.69 -3.61
N THR A 131 -5.53 -16.29 -4.50
CA THR A 131 -6.94 -16.09 -4.16
C THR A 131 -7.53 -17.41 -3.64
N PRO A 132 -8.02 -17.46 -2.38
CA PRO A 132 -8.48 -18.69 -1.78
C PRO A 132 -9.79 -19.15 -2.42
N ILE A 133 -9.82 -20.38 -2.94
CA ILE A 133 -11.01 -21.03 -3.48
C ILE A 133 -11.48 -22.08 -2.46
N PRO A 134 -12.65 -21.91 -1.82
CA PRO A 134 -13.15 -22.87 -0.85
C PRO A 134 -13.74 -24.11 -1.54
N HIS A 135 -13.37 -25.31 -1.09
CA HIS A 135 -13.93 -26.57 -1.56
C HIS A 135 -15.22 -26.93 -0.81
N ASN A 136 -16.35 -26.31 -1.19
CA ASN A 136 -17.66 -26.51 -0.53
C ASN A 136 -17.62 -26.34 1.01
N GLY A 137 -16.82 -25.37 1.49
CA GLY A 137 -16.63 -25.11 2.92
C GLY A 137 -17.83 -24.40 3.59
N PRO A 138 -17.63 -23.31 4.35
CA PRO A 138 -18.72 -22.64 5.04
C PRO A 138 -19.74 -22.08 4.03
N LYS A 139 -21.02 -22.13 4.41
CA LYS A 139 -22.11 -21.58 3.61
C LYS A 139 -21.90 -20.07 3.36
N PRO A 140 -21.93 -19.60 2.11
CA PRO A 140 -21.78 -18.17 1.82
C PRO A 140 -22.95 -17.37 2.42
N PRO A 141 -22.72 -16.09 2.77
CA PRO A 141 -23.76 -15.23 3.33
C PRO A 141 -24.94 -15.10 2.35
N LYS A 142 -26.15 -14.98 2.90
CA LYS A 142 -27.37 -14.79 2.10
C LYS A 142 -27.20 -13.59 1.16
N LYS A 143 -27.61 -13.76 -0.11
CA LYS A 143 -27.55 -12.71 -1.13
C LYS A 143 -28.22 -11.44 -0.60
N ARG A 144 -27.49 -10.31 -0.65
CA ARG A 144 -27.99 -9.01 -0.20
C ARG A 144 -29.16 -8.58 -1.09
N ARG A 145 -30.28 -8.18 -0.47
CA ARG A 145 -31.47 -7.62 -1.12
C ARG A 145 -31.41 -6.12 -0.92
N VAL A 146 -31.30 -5.35 -1.99
CA VAL A 146 -31.10 -3.90 -2.00
C VAL A 146 -31.89 -3.37 -3.16
#